data_AF-S2W0W0-F1
#
_entry.id   AF-S2W0W0-F1
#
_cell.length_a   1.000
_cell.length_b   1.000
_cell.length_c   1.000
_cell.angle_alpha   90.00
_cell.angle_beta   90.00
_cell.angle_gamma   90.00
#
_symmetry.space_group_name_H-M   'P 1'
#
loop_
_entity.id
_entity.type
_entity.pdbx_description
1 polymer ?
#
loop_
_entity_poly.entity_id
_entity_poly.type
_entity_poly.pdbx_seq_one_letter_code
_entity_poly.pdbx_strand_id
1 'polypeptide(L)'
;MAFQYLHPEEKFQVWTLIHYADAHPDNILDIHYEEGERYRCLLDTAYESENGGELDIEPEDPLYDEFVQVAMEIIEIVHDGPRRYNASLTLDYRDFPTLIIDSVTGETVYSASSDPLRG
;
A
#
# COMPACT_ATOMS: atom_id res chain seq x y z
N MET A 1 -7.87 2.26 21.02
CA MET A 1 -8.42 1.14 20.24
C MET A 1 -7.26 0.20 19.93
N ALA A 2 -7.45 -1.11 20.09
CA ALA A 2 -6.50 -2.08 19.57
C ALA A 2 -6.86 -2.29 18.10
N PHE A 3 -5.92 -2.00 17.19
CA PHE A 3 -6.09 -2.32 15.77
C PHE A 3 -5.99 -3.84 15.63
N GLN A 4 -6.97 -4.45 14.98
CA GLN A 4 -6.90 -5.85 14.60
C GLN A 4 -6.15 -5.89 13.27
N TYR A 5 -4.88 -6.28 13.32
CA TYR A 5 -4.11 -6.58 12.12
C TYR A 5 -4.53 -7.96 11.64
N LEU A 6 -4.89 -8.09 10.37
CA LEU A 6 -5.21 -9.38 9.74
C LEU A 6 -3.91 -10.11 9.43
N HIS A 7 -2.87 -9.35 9.05
CA HIS A 7 -1.50 -9.85 8.89
C HIS A 7 -0.48 -9.04 9.70
N PRO A 8 0.56 -9.67 10.28
CA PRO A 8 1.63 -8.96 10.99
C PRO A 8 2.32 -7.85 10.18
N GLU A 9 2.45 -8.06 8.87
CA GLU A 9 3.03 -7.15 7.87
C GLU A 9 2.29 -5.82 7.82
N GLU A 10 0.95 -5.86 7.91
CA GLU A 10 0.10 -4.68 7.76
C GLU A 10 0.42 -3.59 8.77
N LYS A 11 0.85 -3.98 9.97
CA LYS A 11 1.27 -3.05 11.03
C LYS A 11 2.38 -2.11 10.56
N PHE A 12 3.33 -2.62 9.79
CA PHE A 12 4.49 -1.86 9.32
C PHE A 12 4.26 -1.23 7.96
N GLN A 13 3.29 -1.74 7.21
CA GLN A 13 3.00 -1.36 5.82
C GLN A 13 1.75 -0.47 5.75
N VAL A 14 0.59 -1.04 5.42
CA VAL A 14 -0.66 -0.31 5.18
C VAL A 14 -1.07 0.56 6.36
N TRP A 15 -0.91 0.12 7.61
CA TRP A 15 -1.26 0.95 8.78
C TRP A 15 -0.28 2.10 9.01
N THR A 16 1.00 1.94 8.67
CA THR A 16 1.96 3.06 8.69
C THR A 16 1.53 4.13 7.69
N LEU A 17 1.15 3.72 6.48
CA LEU A 17 0.68 4.62 5.43
C LEU A 17 -0.63 5.32 5.81
N ILE A 18 -1.62 4.58 6.32
CA ILE A 18 -2.92 5.13 6.75
C ILE A 18 -2.71 6.17 7.85
N HIS A 19 -1.95 5.85 8.91
CA HIS A 19 -1.72 6.80 9.99
C HIS A 19 -0.96 8.05 9.52
N TYR A 20 -0.04 7.90 8.57
CA TYR A 20 0.67 9.04 8.00
C TYR A 20 -0.27 9.94 7.20
N ALA A 21 -1.11 9.36 6.34
CA ALA A 21 -2.07 10.09 5.53
C ALA A 21 -3.17 10.75 6.36
N ASP A 22 -3.64 10.12 7.45
CA ASP A 22 -4.58 10.74 8.39
C ASP A 22 -4.03 12.05 8.98
N ALA A 23 -2.71 12.11 9.20
CA ALA A 23 -2.04 13.33 9.68
C ALA A 23 -1.72 14.33 8.55
N HIS A 24 -1.66 13.85 7.30
CA HIS A 24 -1.24 14.62 6.11
C HIS A 24 -2.14 14.31 4.89
N PRO A 25 -3.45 14.61 4.95
CA PRO A 25 -4.45 14.09 4.01
C PRO A 25 -4.26 14.58 2.57
N ASP A 26 -3.63 15.73 2.39
CA ASP A 26 -3.43 16.35 1.08
C ASP A 26 -1.98 16.16 0.54
N ASN A 27 -1.13 15.42 1.25
CA ASN A 27 0.27 15.27 0.84
C ASN A 27 0.41 14.24 -0.28
N ILE A 28 1.11 14.63 -1.33
CA ILE A 28 1.49 13.75 -2.44
C ILE A 28 2.66 12.88 -1.98
N LEU A 29 2.54 11.57 -2.19
CA LEU A 29 3.55 10.58 -1.85
C LEU A 29 4.21 10.03 -3.11
N ASP A 30 5.54 10.00 -3.12
CA ASP A 30 6.33 9.26 -4.11
C ASP A 30 6.37 7.78 -3.69
N ILE A 31 5.75 6.92 -4.50
CA ILE A 31 5.67 5.46 -4.34
C ILE A 31 6.72 4.81 -5.24
N HIS A 32 7.61 4.02 -4.65
CA HIS A 32 8.72 3.36 -5.36
C HIS A 32 8.63 1.84 -5.22
N TYR A 33 8.65 1.14 -6.36
CA TYR A 33 8.74 -0.31 -6.41
C TYR A 33 10.16 -0.81 -6.67
N GLU A 34 10.42 -2.07 -6.35
CA GLU A 34 11.73 -2.71 -6.53
C GLU A 34 12.16 -2.75 -7.99
N GLU A 35 11.22 -3.00 -8.91
CA GLU A 35 11.49 -3.13 -10.35
C GLU A 35 11.65 -1.77 -11.05
N GLY A 36 11.61 -0.67 -10.27
CA GLY A 36 11.91 0.68 -10.71
C GLY A 36 10.68 1.53 -11.02
N GLU A 37 9.46 0.98 -10.95
CA GLU A 37 8.26 1.79 -11.13
C GLU A 37 8.15 2.87 -10.05
N ARG A 38 7.71 4.04 -10.47
CA ARG A 38 7.55 5.21 -9.61
C ARG A 38 6.28 5.96 -9.94
N TYR A 39 5.50 6.23 -8.91
CA TYR A 39 4.23 6.94 -9.02
C TYR A 39 4.18 8.04 -7.97
N ARG A 40 3.60 9.20 -8.33
CA ARG A 40 3.16 10.18 -7.35
C ARG A 40 1.68 10.00 -7.12
N CYS A 41 1.33 9.75 -5.87
CA CYS A 41 -0.04 9.42 -5.53
C CYS A 41 -0.56 10.26 -4.38
N LEU A 42 -1.87 10.41 -4.34
CA LEU A 42 -2.62 10.85 -3.17
C LEU A 42 -3.37 9.65 -2.61
N LEU A 43 -3.48 9.55 -1.28
CA LEU A 43 -4.33 8.52 -0.68
C LEU A 43 -5.80 8.88 -0.94
N ASP A 44 -6.55 7.94 -1.50
CA ASP A 44 -8.00 8.09 -1.75
C ASP A 44 -8.81 7.46 -0.61
N THR A 45 -8.62 6.16 -0.37
CA THR A 45 -9.35 5.45 0.69
C THR A 45 -8.59 4.21 1.17
N ALA A 46 -8.97 3.68 2.33
CA ALA A 46 -8.52 2.39 2.85
C ALA A 46 -9.72 1.55 3.31
N TYR A 47 -9.66 0.23 3.12
CA TYR A 47 -10.75 -0.69 3.43
C TYR A 47 -10.24 -2.11 3.70
N GLU A 48 -11.04 -2.89 4.44
CA GLU A 48 -10.86 -4.35 4.55
C GLU A 48 -11.30 -5.01 3.23
N SER A 49 -10.53 -5.97 2.76
CA SER A 49 -10.65 -6.64 1.47
C SER A 49 -10.38 -8.13 1.64
N GLU A 50 -10.76 -8.92 0.64
CA GLU A 50 -10.62 -10.37 0.64
C GLU A 50 -10.32 -10.88 -0.79
N ASN A 51 -9.75 -12.08 -0.90
CA ASN A 51 -9.37 -12.68 -2.20
C ASN A 51 -10.38 -13.71 -2.73
N GLY A 52 -11.49 -13.92 -2.03
CA GLY A 52 -12.59 -14.80 -2.40
C GLY A 52 -13.32 -14.36 -3.66
N GLY A 53 -13.73 -13.10 -3.73
CA GLY A 53 -14.60 -12.60 -4.80
C GLY A 53 -14.07 -12.84 -6.22
N GLU A 54 -12.81 -12.51 -6.50
CA GLU A 54 -12.24 -12.64 -7.85
C GLU A 54 -11.80 -14.08 -8.20
N LEU A 55 -11.58 -14.92 -7.19
CA LEU A 55 -10.97 -16.24 -7.36
C LEU A 55 -11.96 -17.40 -7.10
N ASP A 56 -13.22 -17.10 -6.81
CA ASP A 56 -14.24 -18.09 -6.41
C ASP A 56 -13.76 -18.94 -5.22
N ILE A 57 -13.03 -18.30 -4.30
CA ILE A 57 -12.47 -18.91 -3.09
C ILE A 57 -13.47 -18.68 -1.95
N GLU A 58 -14.00 -19.76 -1.40
CA GLU A 58 -14.91 -19.70 -0.25
C GLU A 58 -14.14 -19.43 1.05
N PRO A 59 -14.77 -18.83 2.08
CA PRO A 59 -14.10 -18.52 3.35
C PRO A 59 -13.48 -19.73 4.09
N GLU A 60 -13.97 -20.95 3.83
CA GLU A 60 -13.40 -22.18 4.40
C GLU A 60 -12.19 -22.72 3.63
N ASP A 61 -11.88 -22.16 2.46
CA ASP A 61 -10.74 -22.58 1.66
C ASP A 61 -9.43 -22.16 2.36
N PRO A 62 -8.41 -23.04 2.45
CA PRO A 62 -7.11 -22.70 3.02
C PRO A 62 -6.38 -21.54 2.32
N LEU A 63 -6.78 -21.18 1.11
CA LEU A 63 -6.25 -20.06 0.34
C LEU A 63 -7.03 -18.75 0.55
N TYR A 64 -8.15 -18.78 1.27
CA TYR A 64 -8.90 -17.58 1.62
C TYR A 64 -8.07 -16.67 2.53
N ASP A 65 -8.12 -15.37 2.24
CA ASP A 65 -7.25 -14.36 2.81
C ASP A 65 -8.00 -13.04 2.95
N GLU A 66 -8.04 -12.50 4.17
CA GLU A 66 -8.62 -11.18 4.49
C GLU A 66 -7.48 -10.22 4.81
N PHE A 67 -7.49 -9.04 4.20
CA PHE A 67 -6.38 -8.08 4.32
C PHE A 67 -6.89 -6.64 4.20
N VAL A 68 -6.10 -5.70 4.68
CA VAL A 68 -6.34 -4.27 4.51
C VAL A 68 -5.69 -3.79 3.22
N GLN A 69 -6.46 -3.02 2.44
CA GLN A 69 -6.04 -2.46 1.17
C GLN A 69 -6.15 -0.93 1.21
N VAL A 70 -5.16 -0.25 0.62
CA VAL A 70 -5.15 1.21 0.46
C VAL A 70 -5.23 1.52 -1.03
N ALA A 71 -6.27 2.26 -1.44
CA ALA A 71 -6.40 2.80 -2.78
C ALA A 71 -5.73 4.18 -2.85
N MET A 72 -4.87 4.35 -3.86
CA MET A 72 -4.12 5.56 -4.11
C MET A 72 -4.50 6.09 -5.49
N GLU A 73 -4.86 7.38 -5.58
CA GLU A 73 -5.04 8.08 -6.86
C GLU A 73 -3.66 8.42 -7.45
N ILE A 74 -3.40 8.03 -8.70
CA ILE A 74 -2.16 8.35 -9.39
C ILE A 74 -2.28 9.75 -10.00
N ILE A 75 -1.49 10.68 -9.47
CA ILE A 75 -1.39 12.05 -9.96
C ILE A 75 -0.38 12.14 -11.11
N GLU A 76 0.71 11.36 -11.03
CA GLU A 76 1.74 11.32 -12.07
C GLU A 76 2.41 9.93 -12.12
N ILE A 77 2.62 9.43 -13.33
CA ILE A 77 3.47 8.26 -13.59
C ILE A 77 4.88 8.78 -13.86
N VAL A 78 5.76 8.67 -12.86
CA VAL A 78 7.14 9.16 -12.95
C VAL A 78 8.02 8.18 -13.72
N HIS A 79 7.86 6.88 -13.44
CA HIS A 79 8.47 5.80 -14.20
C HIS A 79 7.49 4.64 -14.31
N ASP A 80 7.08 4.32 -15.53
CA ASP A 80 6.18 3.20 -15.80
C ASP A 80 6.92 1.86 -15.71
N GLY A 81 6.19 0.76 -15.59
CA GLY A 81 6.76 -0.58 -15.57
C GLY A 81 5.72 -1.69 -15.68
N PRO A 82 6.04 -2.92 -15.24
CA PRO A 82 5.23 -4.10 -15.53
C PRO A 82 3.79 -4.04 -15.03
N ARG A 83 3.53 -3.32 -13.93
CA ARG A 83 2.18 -3.17 -13.35
C ARG A 83 1.21 -2.34 -14.22
N ARG A 84 1.72 -1.40 -15.03
CA ARG A 84 0.96 -0.57 -16.00
C ARG A 84 -0.31 0.08 -15.44
N TYR A 85 -0.23 0.63 -14.24
CA TYR A 85 -1.35 1.38 -13.65
C TYR A 85 -1.60 2.69 -14.40
N ASN A 86 -2.88 3.05 -14.57
CA ASN A 86 -3.28 4.18 -15.40
C ASN A 86 -4.00 5.32 -14.65
N ALA A 87 -4.58 5.04 -13.48
CA ALA A 87 -5.41 6.02 -12.76
C ALA A 87 -5.35 5.85 -11.24
N SER A 88 -5.32 4.61 -10.77
CA SER A 88 -5.14 4.29 -9.37
C SER A 88 -4.24 3.06 -9.23
N LEU A 89 -3.66 2.90 -8.05
CA LEU A 89 -3.02 1.67 -7.63
C LEU A 89 -3.53 1.31 -6.23
N THR A 90 -3.57 0.02 -5.95
CA THR A 90 -3.94 -0.48 -4.63
C THR A 90 -2.74 -1.12 -3.96
N LEU A 91 -2.55 -0.81 -2.68
CA LEU A 91 -1.47 -1.33 -1.87
C LEU A 91 -2.05 -2.25 -0.80
N ASP A 92 -1.54 -3.47 -0.74
CA ASP A 92 -1.78 -4.41 0.35
C ASP A 92 -0.44 -5.07 0.74
N TYR A 93 -0.48 -5.92 1.76
CA TYR A 93 0.75 -6.50 2.31
C TYR A 93 1.52 -7.42 1.35
N ARG A 94 0.87 -7.90 0.28
CA ARG A 94 1.42 -8.85 -0.69
C ARG A 94 2.19 -8.15 -1.81
N ASP A 95 1.73 -6.97 -2.22
CA ASP A 95 2.41 -6.13 -3.23
C ASP A 95 2.67 -4.70 -2.71
N PHE A 96 3.34 -4.60 -1.57
CA PHE A 96 3.70 -3.31 -0.99
C PHE A 96 4.98 -2.73 -1.63
N PRO A 97 5.05 -1.41 -1.90
CA PRO A 97 6.25 -0.75 -2.45
C PRO A 97 7.48 -0.95 -1.56
N THR A 98 8.68 -0.67 -2.09
CA THR A 98 9.93 -0.74 -1.32
C THR A 98 10.22 0.55 -0.56
N LEU A 99 9.70 1.68 -1.02
CA LEU A 99 9.93 2.99 -0.42
C LEU A 99 8.74 3.91 -0.70
N ILE A 100 8.29 4.63 0.33
CA ILE A 100 7.30 5.69 0.24
C ILE A 100 7.90 6.95 0.86
N ILE A 101 7.91 8.04 0.12
CA ILE A 101 8.42 9.34 0.56
C ILE A 101 7.31 10.37 0.41
N ASP A 102 7.14 11.26 1.39
CA ASP A 102 6.34 12.45 1.21
C ASP A 102 7.07 13.44 0.28
N SER A 103 6.47 13.73 -0.87
CA SER A 103 7.06 14.61 -1.89
C SER A 103 7.17 16.08 -1.43
N VAL A 104 6.41 16.48 -0.41
CA VAL A 104 6.41 17.85 0.12
C VAL A 104 7.54 18.04 1.13
N THR A 105 7.69 17.10 2.06
CA THR A 105 8.64 17.22 3.19
C THR A 105 9.96 16.49 2.95
N GLY A 106 9.97 15.51 2.03
CA GLY A 106 11.08 14.57 1.85
C GLY A 106 11.18 13.51 2.95
N GLU A 107 10.18 13.40 3.82
CA GLU A 107 10.14 12.39 4.89
C GLU A 107 9.91 10.99 4.32
N THR A 108 10.68 10.01 4.80
CA THR A 108 10.42 8.60 4.51
C THR A 108 9.23 8.13 5.34
N VAL A 109 8.10 7.90 4.69
CA VAL A 109 6.89 7.34 5.30
C VAL A 109 7.06 5.84 5.56
N TYR A 110 7.66 5.14 4.61
CA TYR A 110 7.92 3.70 4.71
C TYR A 110 9.18 3.32 3.93
N SER A 111 9.95 2.35 4.45
CA SER A 111 11.07 1.74 3.73
C SER A 111 11.19 0.26 4.07
N ALA A 112 11.27 -0.59 3.05
CA ALA A 112 11.45 -2.04 3.21
C ALA A 112 12.76 -2.37 3.95
N SER A 113 13.80 -1.53 3.84
CA SER A 113 15.06 -1.70 4.58
C SER A 113 14.94 -1.55 6.10
N SER A 114 13.85 -0.93 6.56
CA SER A 114 13.53 -0.75 7.99
C SER A 114 12.32 -1.57 8.45
N ASP A 115 11.65 -2.28 7.53
CA ASP A 115 10.54 -3.18 7.85
C ASP A 115 11.12 -4.51 8.38
N PRO A 116 10.86 -4.88 9.65
CA PRO A 116 11.40 -6.11 10.24
C PRO A 116 10.88 -7.40 9.58
N LEU A 117 9.85 -7.32 8.72
CA LEU A 117 9.27 -8.45 8.02
C LEU A 117 9.66 -8.52 6.53
N ARG A 118 10.45 -7.56 6.02
CA ARG A 118 10.96 -7.56 4.64
C ARG A 118 12.49 -7.43 4.52
N GLY A 119 13.19 -7.14 5.63
CA GLY A 119 14.65 -7.00 5.69
C GLY A 119 15.44 -8.29 5.56
#